data_AF-A0A841DQA7-F1
#
_entry.id   AF-A0A841DQA7-F1
#
_cell.length_a   1.000
_cell.length_b   1.000
_cell.length_c   1.000
_cell.angle_alpha   90.00
_cell.angle_beta   90.00
_cell.angle_gamma   90.00
#
_symmetry.space_group_name_H-M   'P 1'
#
loop_
_entity.id
_entity.type
_entity.pdbx_description
1 polymer ?
#
loop_
_entity_poly.entity_id
_entity_poly.type
_entity_poly.pdbx_seq_one_letter_code
_entity_poly.pdbx_strand_id
1 'polypeptide(L)'
;MAPVTNLSAVAYADRLVRAWGSGDTAAANCYASATTSRALFGQASPGGIHWRRVSTEGAAGTIYVTYHDDARGGNLTVGVQNVGLRSAGGWHAASTARFSNEPKAWNAVQWSDNLVRAWGRGDAKWTAYYATPAAVRTLHGVPTTNSAHWTRIGSEGAAGTTYVTYRNDVTRHTLVIGVSNVGLSQGDAHAAYTVRYH
;
A
#
# COMPACT_ATOMS: atom_id res chain seq x y z
N MET A 1 1.10 -15.04 23.21
CA MET A 1 2.17 -14.87 22.20
C MET A 1 3.49 -15.30 22.80
N ALA A 2 4.32 -16.03 22.06
CA ALA A 2 5.64 -16.44 22.53
C ALA A 2 6.57 -15.23 22.70
N PRO A 3 7.48 -15.22 23.70
CA PRO A 3 8.42 -14.13 23.91
C PRO A 3 9.32 -13.93 22.68
N VAL A 4 9.61 -12.67 22.36
CA VAL A 4 10.42 -12.26 21.19
C VAL A 4 11.85 -11.88 21.58
N THR A 5 12.24 -12.19 22.81
CA THR A 5 13.54 -11.86 23.43
C THR A 5 14.76 -12.45 22.72
N ASN A 6 14.56 -13.45 21.85
CA ASN A 6 15.62 -14.10 21.07
C ASN A 6 15.62 -13.71 19.58
N LEU A 7 14.76 -12.78 19.16
CA LEU A 7 14.78 -12.30 17.78
C LEU A 7 15.94 -11.32 17.57
N SER A 8 16.59 -11.43 16.41
CA SER A 8 17.41 -10.31 15.94
C SER A 8 16.52 -9.10 15.71
N ALA A 9 17.07 -7.90 15.92
CA ALA A 9 16.35 -6.66 15.67
C ALA A 9 15.82 -6.55 14.23
N VAL A 10 16.54 -7.15 13.27
CA VAL A 10 16.10 -7.26 11.87
C VAL A 10 14.86 -8.14 11.74
N ALA A 11 14.89 -9.36 12.30
CA ALA A 11 13.74 -10.26 12.25
C ALA A 11 12.53 -9.68 12.98
N TYR A 12 12.76 -8.90 14.03
CA TYR A 12 11.73 -8.18 14.76
C TYR A 12 11.06 -7.10 13.89
N ALA A 13 11.86 -6.25 13.23
CA ALA A 13 11.36 -5.24 12.31
C ALA A 13 10.58 -5.88 11.14
N ASP A 14 11.09 -6.99 10.59
CA ASP A 14 10.42 -7.72 9.50
C ASP A 14 9.03 -8.22 9.92
N ARG A 15 8.88 -8.70 11.16
CA ARG A 15 7.59 -9.13 11.70
C ARG A 15 6.63 -7.96 11.93
N LEU A 16 7.13 -6.83 12.43
CA LEU A 16 6.32 -5.61 12.57
C LEU A 16 5.80 -5.14 11.21
N VAL A 17 6.68 -5.01 10.21
CA VAL A 17 6.29 -4.53 8.87
C VAL A 17 5.28 -5.48 8.22
N ARG A 18 5.43 -6.80 8.40
CA ARG A 18 4.44 -7.78 7.92
C ARG A 18 3.09 -7.65 8.64
N ALA A 19 3.09 -7.50 9.97
CA ALA A 19 1.86 -7.35 10.76
C ALA A 19 1.13 -6.06 10.41
N TRP A 20 1.85 -4.93 10.32
CA TRP A 20 1.28 -3.67 9.84
C TRP A 20 0.79 -3.77 8.40
N GLY A 21 1.59 -4.40 7.53
CA GLY A 21 1.27 -4.61 6.12
C GLY A 21 0.00 -5.43 5.90
N SER A 22 -0.26 -6.44 6.74
CA SER A 22 -1.48 -7.26 6.71
C SER A 22 -2.65 -6.67 7.50
N GLY A 23 -2.46 -5.55 8.20
CA GLY A 23 -3.50 -4.93 9.03
C GLY A 23 -3.71 -5.54 10.40
N ASP A 24 -2.83 -6.46 10.83
CA ASP A 24 -2.91 -7.07 12.16
C ASP A 24 -2.47 -6.04 13.21
N THR A 25 -3.42 -5.18 13.59
CA THR A 25 -3.19 -4.07 14.52
C THR A 25 -2.80 -4.57 15.90
N ALA A 26 -3.33 -5.71 16.33
CA ALA A 26 -2.99 -6.31 17.61
C ALA A 26 -1.52 -6.76 17.63
N ALA A 27 -1.09 -7.52 16.62
CA ALA A 27 0.30 -7.94 16.51
C ALA A 27 1.26 -6.76 16.31
N ALA A 28 0.92 -5.81 15.44
CA ALA A 28 1.72 -4.61 15.21
C ALA A 28 1.93 -3.82 16.51
N ASN A 29 0.87 -3.65 17.32
CA ASN A 29 0.95 -2.97 18.62
C ASN A 29 1.78 -3.74 19.65
N CYS A 30 1.92 -5.07 19.55
CA CYS A 30 2.86 -5.80 20.40
C CYS A 30 4.32 -5.49 20.06
N TYR A 31 4.66 -5.34 18.77
CA TYR A 31 6.03 -5.05 18.35
C TYR A 31 6.42 -3.56 18.51
N ALA A 32 5.48 -2.66 18.24
CA ALA A 32 5.72 -1.23 18.16
C ALA A 32 5.41 -0.50 19.47
N SER A 33 6.17 0.57 19.73
CA SER A 33 5.74 1.59 20.69
C SER A 33 4.44 2.27 20.20
N ALA A 34 3.68 2.89 21.11
CA ALA A 34 2.44 3.60 20.74
C ALA A 34 2.68 4.69 19.67
N THR A 35 3.80 5.41 19.75
CA THR A 35 4.18 6.42 18.75
C THR A 35 4.49 5.80 17.40
N THR A 36 5.24 4.70 17.39
CA THR A 36 5.57 3.94 16.17
C THR A 36 4.30 3.41 15.50
N SER A 37 3.40 2.79 16.27
CA SER A 37 2.12 2.32 15.74
C SER A 37 1.30 3.44 15.11
N ARG A 38 1.18 4.59 15.79
CA ARG A 38 0.46 5.75 15.25
C ARG A 38 1.08 6.27 13.95
N ALA A 39 2.41 6.30 13.84
CA ALA A 39 3.08 6.71 12.62
C ALA A 39 2.80 5.74 11.46
N LEU A 40 2.90 4.43 11.70
CA LEU A 40 2.63 3.40 10.71
C LEU A 40 1.17 3.44 10.23
N PHE A 41 0.21 3.37 11.15
CA PHE A 41 -1.22 3.38 10.80
C PHE A 41 -1.74 4.74 10.33
N GLY A 42 -1.04 5.83 10.67
CA GLY A 42 -1.31 7.15 10.10
C GLY A 42 -0.86 7.29 8.65
N GLN A 43 0.16 6.53 8.24
CA GLN A 43 0.62 6.49 6.84
C GLN A 43 -0.35 5.68 5.98
N ALA A 44 -0.65 4.46 6.42
CA ALA A 44 -1.49 3.51 5.70
C ALA A 44 -2.08 2.48 6.69
N SER A 45 -3.34 2.11 6.48
CA SER A 45 -4.02 1.12 7.31
C SER A 45 -4.90 0.19 6.46
N PRO A 46 -4.46 -1.06 6.24
CA PRO A 46 -3.10 -1.61 6.38
C PRO A 46 -1.95 -0.89 5.67
N GLY A 47 -0.73 -1.29 6.03
CA GLY A 47 0.52 -0.74 5.51
C GLY A 47 0.93 -1.12 4.09
N GLY A 48 0.29 -2.14 3.52
CA GLY A 48 0.71 -2.73 2.24
C GLY A 48 1.73 -3.85 2.40
N ILE A 49 1.84 -4.70 1.36
CA ILE A 49 2.69 -5.91 1.36
C ILE A 49 3.96 -5.77 0.49
N HIS A 50 4.19 -4.60 -0.12
CA HIS A 50 5.27 -4.39 -1.11
C HIS A 50 6.58 -3.88 -0.50
N TRP A 51 6.76 -4.08 0.80
CA TRP A 51 7.95 -3.65 1.52
C TRP A 51 9.09 -4.65 1.33
N ARG A 52 10.09 -4.27 0.56
CA ARG A 52 11.34 -5.02 0.42
C ARG A 52 12.44 -4.38 1.26
N ARG A 53 13.08 -5.16 2.13
CA ARG A 53 14.23 -4.67 2.90
C ARG A 53 15.38 -4.30 1.97
N VAL A 54 15.91 -3.09 2.13
CA VAL A 54 17.00 -2.54 1.30
C VAL A 54 18.26 -2.17 2.09
N SER A 55 18.15 -1.86 3.39
CA SER A 55 19.33 -1.63 4.23
C SER A 55 19.12 -2.05 5.69
N THR A 56 20.24 -2.22 6.39
CA THR A 56 20.27 -2.46 7.83
C THR A 56 21.50 -1.79 8.41
N GLU A 57 21.31 -0.95 9.41
CA GLU A 57 22.37 -0.15 10.01
C GLU A 57 22.26 -0.18 11.53
N GLY A 58 23.37 -0.37 12.22
CA GLY A 58 23.44 -0.33 13.68
C GLY A 58 23.99 1.00 14.17
N ALA A 59 23.28 1.67 15.08
CA ALA A 59 23.74 2.90 15.71
C ALA A 59 23.26 3.00 17.17
N ALA A 60 24.18 3.28 18.09
CA ALA A 60 23.90 3.57 19.51
C ALA A 60 22.91 2.60 20.20
N GLY A 61 23.09 1.29 20.00
CA GLY A 61 22.21 0.27 20.61
C GLY A 61 20.84 0.12 19.96
N THR A 62 20.62 0.75 18.81
CA THR A 62 19.43 0.60 17.95
C THR A 62 19.85 0.03 16.61
N ILE A 63 19.08 -0.90 16.08
CA ILE A 63 19.21 -1.35 14.69
C ILE A 63 18.10 -0.69 13.87
N TYR A 64 18.49 0.03 12.83
CA TYR A 64 17.61 0.62 11.84
C TYR A 64 17.52 -0.30 10.63
N VAL A 65 16.30 -0.65 10.24
CA VAL A 65 16.02 -1.47 9.07
C VAL A 65 15.21 -0.63 8.10
N THR A 66 15.69 -0.49 6.87
CA THR A 66 15.00 0.28 5.84
C THR A 66 14.37 -0.65 4.82
N TYR A 67 13.12 -0.36 4.50
CA TYR A 67 12.29 -1.05 3.52
C TYR A 67 11.94 -0.07 2.41
N HIS A 68 11.96 -0.55 1.17
CA HIS A 68 11.47 0.18 0.01
C HIS A 68 10.08 -0.35 -0.36
N ASP A 69 9.15 0.55 -0.64
CA ASP A 69 7.87 0.19 -1.23
C ASP A 69 8.08 0.03 -2.75
N ASP A 70 8.17 -1.21 -3.22
CA ASP A 70 8.38 -1.50 -4.64
C ASP A 70 7.17 -1.07 -5.52
N ALA A 71 6.04 -0.69 -4.93
CA ALA A 71 4.85 -0.20 -5.62
C ALA A 71 4.70 1.34 -5.61
N ARG A 72 5.05 2.01 -4.51
CA ARG A 72 4.91 3.48 -4.42
C ARG A 72 6.22 4.23 -4.55
N GLY A 73 7.35 3.54 -4.41
CA GLY A 73 8.69 4.09 -4.63
C GLY A 73 9.30 4.83 -3.45
N GLY A 74 8.64 4.86 -2.28
CA GLY A 74 9.21 5.45 -1.07
C GLY A 74 9.89 4.44 -0.16
N ASN A 75 10.28 4.90 1.03
CA ASN A 75 10.99 4.09 2.01
C ASN A 75 10.38 4.24 3.40
N LEU A 76 10.44 3.16 4.17
CA LEU A 76 10.15 3.09 5.60
C LEU A 76 11.41 2.64 6.34
N THR A 77 11.87 3.43 7.29
CA THR A 77 12.93 3.03 8.23
C THR A 77 12.32 2.74 9.61
N VAL A 78 12.54 1.52 10.11
CA VAL A 78 12.12 1.07 11.44
C VAL A 78 13.33 0.96 12.36
N GLY A 79 13.29 1.61 13.52
CA GLY A 79 14.34 1.54 14.54
C GLY A 79 13.94 0.63 15.71
N VAL A 80 14.69 -0.45 15.91
CA VAL A 80 14.47 -1.44 16.97
C VAL A 80 15.58 -1.33 18.02
N GLN A 81 15.20 -1.06 19.28
CA GLN A 81 16.12 -0.90 20.39
C GLN A 81 16.55 -2.26 20.96
N ASN A 82 17.85 -2.51 21.03
CA ASN A 82 18.41 -3.76 21.57
C ASN A 82 18.07 -3.96 23.05
N VAL A 83 17.99 -2.87 23.82
CA VAL A 83 17.59 -2.91 25.23
C VAL A 83 16.11 -3.31 25.39
N GLY A 84 15.25 -2.87 24.48
CA GLY A 84 13.83 -3.22 24.48
C GLY A 84 13.61 -4.72 24.24
N LEU A 85 14.39 -5.32 23.32
CA LEU A 85 14.35 -6.76 23.06
C LEU A 85 14.75 -7.62 24.28
N ARG A 86 15.57 -7.08 25.18
CA ARG A 86 16.06 -7.78 26.39
C ARG A 86 15.15 -7.59 27.61
N SER A 87 14.20 -6.66 27.54
CA SER A 87 13.21 -6.44 28.60
C SER A 87 12.17 -7.57 28.65
N ALA A 88 11.40 -7.67 29.75
CA ALA A 88 10.45 -8.76 29.95
C ALA A 88 9.49 -8.94 28.74
N GLY A 89 9.69 -10.03 27.98
CA GLY A 89 8.91 -10.37 26.78
C GLY A 89 9.43 -9.80 25.45
N GLY A 90 10.31 -8.78 25.47
CA GLY A 90 10.93 -8.17 24.28
C GLY A 90 9.98 -7.32 23.43
N TRP A 91 8.79 -7.01 23.93
CA TRP A 91 7.74 -6.28 23.22
C TRP A 91 8.01 -4.77 23.16
N HIS A 92 7.34 -4.07 22.25
CA HIS A 92 7.43 -2.62 22.04
C HIS A 92 8.84 -2.10 21.73
N ALA A 93 9.74 -2.96 21.26
CA ALA A 93 11.13 -2.61 21.01
C ALA A 93 11.31 -1.74 19.75
N ALA A 94 10.33 -1.73 18.84
CA ALA A 94 10.32 -0.81 17.70
C ALA A 94 9.87 0.59 18.12
N SER A 95 10.84 1.47 18.33
CA SER A 95 10.64 2.82 18.89
C SER A 95 10.54 3.92 17.83
N THR A 96 10.91 3.61 16.59
CA THR A 96 10.93 4.58 15.48
C THR A 96 10.33 3.95 14.23
N ALA A 97 9.47 4.70 13.54
CA ALA A 97 9.09 4.48 12.15
C ALA A 97 9.18 5.83 11.42
N ARG A 98 9.93 5.88 10.32
CA ARG A 98 10.13 7.10 9.53
C ARG A 98 9.91 6.79 8.06
N PHE A 99 9.03 7.54 7.44
CA PHE A 99 8.79 7.47 6.00
C PHE A 99 9.64 8.53 5.28
N SER A 100 10.22 8.16 4.16
CA SER A 100 10.99 9.06 3.28
C SER A 100 10.54 8.85 1.84
N ASN A 101 10.12 9.92 1.18
CA ASN A 101 9.57 9.91 -0.18
C ASN A 101 8.42 8.90 -0.37
N GLU A 102 7.76 8.47 0.71
CA GLU A 102 6.62 7.56 0.67
C GLU A 102 5.34 8.36 0.46
N PRO A 103 4.68 8.21 -0.70
CA PRO A 103 3.37 8.80 -0.92
C PRO A 103 2.39 8.30 0.14
N LYS A 104 1.51 9.18 0.62
CA LYS A 104 0.38 8.76 1.45
C LYS A 104 -0.43 7.70 0.68
N ALA A 105 -0.96 6.69 1.39
CA ALA A 105 -1.80 5.66 0.78
C ALA A 105 -2.87 6.29 -0.13
N TRP A 106 -2.96 5.81 -1.37
CA TRP A 106 -3.88 6.36 -2.34
C TRP A 106 -5.31 6.04 -1.94
N ASN A 107 -6.16 7.06 -1.90
CA ASN A 107 -7.59 6.81 -1.82
C ASN A 107 -8.08 6.18 -3.13
N ALA A 108 -9.29 5.64 -3.12
CA ALA A 108 -9.85 4.94 -4.27
C ALA A 108 -9.95 5.77 -5.55
N VAL A 109 -10.12 7.09 -5.42
CA VAL A 109 -10.10 8.00 -6.57
C VAL A 109 -8.70 8.11 -7.16
N GLN A 110 -7.68 8.33 -6.33
CA GLN A 110 -6.29 8.39 -6.77
C GLN A 110 -5.80 7.05 -7.35
N TRP A 111 -6.24 5.95 -6.76
CA TRP A 111 -5.98 4.60 -7.26
C TRP A 111 -6.52 4.41 -8.68
N SER A 112 -7.79 4.78 -8.87
CA SER A 112 -8.45 4.73 -10.16
C SER A 112 -7.77 5.63 -11.19
N ASP A 113 -7.40 6.86 -10.80
CA ASP A 113 -6.73 7.81 -11.68
C ASP A 113 -5.40 7.22 -12.20
N ASN A 114 -4.63 6.58 -11.32
CA ASN A 114 -3.35 5.98 -11.69
C ASN A 114 -3.51 4.75 -12.58
N LEU A 115 -4.53 3.91 -12.32
CA LEU A 115 -4.89 2.82 -13.23
C LEU A 115 -5.18 3.34 -14.64
N VAL A 116 -6.06 4.33 -14.76
CA VAL A 116 -6.46 4.88 -16.07
C VAL A 116 -5.28 5.52 -16.80
N ARG A 117 -4.39 6.22 -16.08
CA ARG A 117 -3.14 6.75 -16.69
C ARG A 117 -2.18 5.65 -17.12
N ALA A 118 -1.98 4.61 -16.30
CA ALA A 118 -1.08 3.50 -16.62
C ALA A 118 -1.58 2.73 -17.85
N TRP A 119 -2.86 2.33 -17.83
CA TRP A 119 -3.53 1.71 -18.97
C TRP A 119 -3.49 2.62 -20.20
N GLY A 120 -3.71 3.92 -20.00
CA GLY A 120 -3.70 4.92 -21.06
C GLY A 120 -2.38 5.04 -21.81
N ARG A 121 -1.26 4.84 -21.11
CA ARG A 121 0.10 4.80 -21.69
C ARG A 121 0.51 3.43 -22.24
N GLY A 122 -0.35 2.41 -22.13
CA GLY A 122 -0.01 1.03 -22.50
C GLY A 122 0.90 0.32 -21.49
N ASP A 123 0.98 0.80 -20.24
CA ASP A 123 1.84 0.23 -19.21
C ASP A 123 1.20 -1.03 -18.59
N ALA A 124 1.46 -2.18 -19.23
CA ALA A 124 0.85 -3.44 -18.85
C ALA A 124 1.20 -3.88 -17.41
N LYS A 125 2.43 -3.59 -16.95
CA LYS A 125 2.89 -3.93 -15.60
C LYS A 125 2.05 -3.19 -14.56
N TRP A 126 1.95 -1.87 -14.69
CA TRP A 126 1.21 -1.07 -13.72
C TRP A 126 -0.31 -1.26 -13.85
N THR A 127 -0.82 -1.47 -15.06
CA THR A 127 -2.24 -1.81 -15.27
C THR A 127 -2.61 -3.10 -14.52
N ALA A 128 -1.78 -4.13 -14.63
CA ALA A 128 -1.97 -5.39 -13.91
C ALA A 128 -1.80 -5.23 -12.39
N TYR A 129 -0.97 -4.29 -11.93
CA TYR A 129 -0.83 -3.98 -10.51
C TYR A 129 -2.09 -3.36 -9.91
N TYR A 130 -2.71 -2.40 -10.61
CA TYR A 130 -3.85 -1.66 -10.08
C TYR A 130 -5.17 -2.45 -10.10
N ALA A 131 -5.31 -3.40 -11.03
CA ALA A 131 -6.58 -4.04 -11.33
C ALA A 131 -6.52 -5.57 -11.27
N THR A 132 -7.66 -6.20 -10.99
CA THR A 132 -7.78 -7.66 -11.07
C THR A 132 -7.59 -8.14 -12.52
N PRO A 133 -7.18 -9.40 -12.76
CA PRO A 133 -7.04 -9.93 -14.11
C PRO A 133 -8.31 -9.80 -14.97
N ALA A 134 -9.50 -9.87 -14.35
CA ALA A 134 -10.77 -9.67 -15.05
C ALA A 134 -10.94 -8.21 -15.50
N ALA A 135 -10.68 -7.25 -14.62
CA ALA A 135 -10.72 -5.83 -14.95
C ALA A 135 -9.69 -5.44 -16.02
N VAL A 136 -8.48 -5.99 -15.94
CA VAL A 136 -7.43 -5.82 -16.96
C VAL A 136 -7.91 -6.32 -18.33
N ARG A 137 -8.51 -7.52 -18.40
CA ARG A 137 -9.09 -8.04 -19.65
C ARG A 137 -10.16 -7.11 -20.23
N THR A 138 -11.03 -6.56 -19.39
CA THR A 138 -12.04 -5.59 -19.84
C THR A 138 -11.40 -4.32 -20.40
N LEU A 139 -10.37 -3.78 -19.73
CA LEU A 139 -9.63 -2.60 -20.20
C LEU A 139 -8.93 -2.85 -21.55
N HIS A 140 -8.38 -4.05 -21.77
CA HIS A 140 -7.79 -4.42 -23.06
C HIS A 140 -8.82 -4.57 -24.20
N GLY A 141 -10.09 -4.82 -23.86
CA GLY A 141 -11.18 -4.85 -24.84
C GLY A 141 -11.62 -3.45 -25.28
N VAL A 142 -11.21 -2.39 -24.59
CA VAL A 142 -11.50 -1.00 -24.98
C VAL A 142 -10.56 -0.59 -26.12
N PRO A 143 -11.07 -0.03 -27.24
CA PRO A 143 -10.24 0.32 -28.39
C PRO A 143 -9.05 1.23 -28.04
N THR A 144 -7.85 0.85 -28.47
CA THR A 144 -6.57 1.49 -28.09
C THR A 144 -6.40 2.91 -28.62
N THR A 145 -7.12 3.29 -29.68
CA THR A 145 -7.19 4.68 -30.19
C THR A 145 -7.69 5.67 -29.13
N ASN A 146 -8.21 5.18 -27.99
CA ASN A 146 -8.89 5.96 -26.97
C ASN A 146 -8.12 6.05 -25.64
N SER A 147 -6.98 5.38 -25.47
CA SER A 147 -6.41 5.11 -24.15
C SER A 147 -5.87 6.37 -23.43
N ALA A 148 -5.44 7.42 -24.14
CA ALA A 148 -4.81 8.60 -23.53
C ALA A 148 -5.75 9.77 -23.15
N HIS A 149 -7.03 9.72 -23.53
CA HIS A 149 -7.92 10.89 -23.48
C HIS A 149 -9.06 10.76 -22.47
N TRP A 150 -8.76 10.38 -21.23
CA TRP A 150 -9.78 10.16 -20.19
C TRP A 150 -9.75 11.25 -19.11
N THR A 151 -10.86 11.96 -18.97
CA THR A 151 -11.05 12.97 -17.92
C THR A 151 -12.07 12.49 -16.90
N ARG A 152 -11.72 12.55 -15.61
CA ARG A 152 -12.65 12.21 -14.52
C ARG A 152 -13.80 13.21 -14.48
N ILE A 153 -15.03 12.70 -14.49
CA ILE A 153 -16.26 13.51 -14.44
C ILE A 153 -17.10 13.28 -13.18
N GLY A 154 -16.78 12.25 -12.39
CA GLY A 154 -17.48 12.00 -11.13
C GLY A 154 -16.86 10.86 -10.33
N SER A 155 -17.25 10.77 -9.07
CA SER A 155 -16.94 9.64 -8.19
C SER A 155 -18.07 9.44 -7.18
N GLU A 156 -18.43 8.20 -6.90
CA GLU A 156 -19.48 7.83 -5.97
C GLU A 156 -19.03 6.68 -5.07
N GLY A 157 -19.31 6.75 -3.78
CA GLY A 157 -19.09 5.65 -2.85
C GLY A 157 -20.36 4.81 -2.69
N ALA A 158 -20.26 3.50 -2.90
CA ALA A 158 -21.35 2.56 -2.69
C ALA A 158 -20.83 1.23 -2.10
N ALA A 159 -21.39 0.82 -0.96
CA ALA A 159 -21.16 -0.51 -0.33
C ALA A 159 -19.68 -0.95 -0.27
N GLY A 160 -18.80 -0.11 0.28
CA GLY A 160 -17.37 -0.43 0.41
C GLY A 160 -16.58 -0.34 -0.89
N THR A 161 -17.18 0.21 -1.94
CA THR A 161 -16.56 0.45 -3.25
C THR A 161 -16.65 1.92 -3.58
N THR A 162 -15.60 2.45 -4.20
CA THR A 162 -15.68 3.76 -4.85
C THR A 162 -15.69 3.55 -6.35
N TYR A 163 -16.74 4.03 -7.01
CA TYR A 163 -16.86 4.08 -8.45
C TYR A 163 -16.36 5.43 -8.94
N VAL A 164 -15.45 5.43 -9.90
CA VAL A 164 -14.92 6.64 -10.52
C VAL A 164 -15.28 6.60 -12.00
N THR A 165 -15.93 7.67 -12.46
CA THR A 165 -16.40 7.78 -13.83
C THR A 165 -15.51 8.74 -14.61
N TYR A 166 -15.05 8.28 -15.76
CA TYR A 166 -14.27 9.03 -16.72
C TYR A 166 -15.05 9.18 -18.01
N ARG A 167 -14.82 10.29 -18.70
CA ARG A 167 -15.31 10.52 -20.06
C ARG A 167 -14.12 10.64 -20.99
N ASN A 168 -14.22 9.98 -22.14
CA ASN A 168 -13.25 10.15 -23.20
C ASN A 168 -13.51 11.49 -23.90
N ASP A 169 -12.49 12.34 -23.99
CA ASP A 169 -12.66 13.68 -24.56
C ASP A 169 -12.82 13.69 -26.08
N VAL A 170 -12.40 12.61 -26.76
CA VAL A 170 -12.50 12.44 -28.21
C VAL A 170 -13.82 11.75 -28.58
N THR A 171 -14.11 10.61 -27.96
CA THR A 171 -15.25 9.76 -28.35
C THR A 171 -16.51 9.98 -27.54
N ARG A 172 -16.43 10.73 -26.44
CA ARG A 172 -17.52 10.93 -25.46
C ARG A 172 -18.00 9.68 -24.73
N HIS A 173 -17.41 8.51 -25.00
CA HIS A 173 -17.65 7.29 -24.24
C HIS A 173 -17.28 7.47 -22.77
N THR A 174 -17.88 6.64 -21.92
CA THR A 174 -17.64 6.65 -20.48
C THR A 174 -16.98 5.37 -20.02
N LEU A 175 -16.11 5.50 -19.03
CA LEU A 175 -15.43 4.40 -18.36
C LEU A 175 -15.70 4.52 -16.87
N VAL A 176 -16.24 3.49 -16.26
CA VAL A 176 -16.48 3.42 -14.81
C VAL A 176 -15.54 2.39 -14.22
N ILE A 177 -14.74 2.81 -13.24
CA ILE A 177 -13.82 1.95 -12.50
C ILE A 177 -14.33 1.80 -11.07
N GLY A 178 -14.65 0.58 -10.66
CA GLY A 178 -14.97 0.25 -9.27
C GLY A 178 -13.74 -0.22 -8.52
N VAL A 179 -13.36 0.51 -7.49
CA VAL A 179 -12.20 0.23 -6.62
C VAL A 179 -12.70 -0.17 -5.24
N SER A 180 -12.25 -1.33 -4.76
CA SER A 180 -12.60 -1.85 -3.44
C SER A 180 -11.88 -1.05 -2.36
N ASN A 181 -12.63 -0.39 -1.48
CA ASN A 181 -12.06 0.32 -0.33
C ASN A 181 -11.44 -0.67 0.67
N VAL A 182 -11.97 -1.91 0.72
CA VAL A 182 -11.41 -3.02 1.51
C VAL A 182 -10.14 -3.58 0.87
N GLY A 183 -10.12 -3.69 -0.46
CA GLY A 183 -8.93 -4.15 -1.19
C GLY A 183 -7.77 -3.16 -1.07
N LEU A 184 -8.07 -1.86 -1.16
CA LEU A 184 -7.09 -0.81 -0.91
C LEU A 184 -6.55 -0.87 0.51
N SER A 185 -7.43 -0.99 1.49
CA SER A 185 -6.98 -1.10 2.87
C SER A 185 -6.06 -2.33 3.00
N GLN A 186 -6.41 -3.50 2.45
CA GLN A 186 -5.65 -4.76 2.53
C GLN A 186 -4.28 -4.82 1.84
N GLY A 187 -3.78 -3.71 1.28
CA GLY A 187 -2.41 -3.63 0.79
C GLY A 187 -2.29 -3.44 -0.71
N ASP A 188 -3.22 -2.67 -1.26
CA ASP A 188 -3.10 -1.91 -2.49
C ASP A 188 -3.21 -2.76 -3.79
N ALA A 189 -2.50 -3.86 -4.01
CA ALA A 189 -2.56 -4.56 -5.31
C ALA A 189 -3.97 -5.09 -5.70
N HIS A 190 -4.32 -4.94 -6.99
CA HIS A 190 -5.55 -5.43 -7.62
C HIS A 190 -6.87 -4.90 -7.05
N ALA A 191 -6.85 -3.72 -6.41
CA ALA A 191 -8.05 -3.16 -5.79
C ALA A 191 -9.15 -2.73 -6.78
N ALA A 192 -8.80 -2.44 -8.04
CA ALA A 192 -9.80 -2.17 -9.09
C ALA A 192 -10.33 -3.48 -9.67
N TYR A 193 -11.62 -3.76 -9.45
CA TYR A 193 -12.20 -5.06 -9.80
C TYR A 193 -13.41 -4.97 -10.72
N THR A 194 -13.99 -3.78 -10.88
CA THR A 194 -15.08 -3.54 -11.82
C THR A 194 -14.62 -2.53 -12.88
N VAL A 195 -14.86 -2.84 -14.14
CA VAL A 195 -14.66 -1.93 -15.28
C VAL A 195 -15.91 -2.00 -16.14
N ARG A 196 -16.50 -0.84 -16.47
CA ARG A 196 -17.63 -0.74 -17.39
C ARG A 196 -17.32 0.34 -18.43
N TYR A 197 -17.53 0.01 -19.70
CA TYR A 197 -17.34 0.92 -20.82
C TYR A 197 -18.68 1.10 -21.54
N HIS A 198 -19.09 2.34 -21.78
CA HIS A 198 -20.35 2.71 -22.44
C HIS A 198 -20.09 3.75 -23.52
#